data_AF-A0A936GGR5-F1
#
_entry.id   AF-A0A936GGR5-F1
#
_cell.length_a   1.000
_cell.length_b   1.000
_cell.length_c   1.000
_cell.angle_alpha   90.00
_cell.angle_beta   90.00
_cell.angle_gamma   90.00
#
_symmetry.space_group_name_H-M   'P 1'
#
loop_
_entity.id
_entity.type
_entity.pdbx_description
1 polymer ?
#
loop_
_entity_poly.entity_id
_entity_poly.type
_entity_poly.pdbx_seq_one_letter_code
_entity_poly.pdbx_strand_id
1 'polypeptide(L)'
;MERIELYNSLLGDIGNFVLVVFGFSVTLFTVLYSFILSKREQLKEYSDKIKYGNNDLLIYQRHSNAIKFIDRFKNFNNHLIATIFIDLFVYLACMIIKYFVENLKFKETSTIVIAILTGIIIVYVSIMLSLTVRDYQRVTKI
;
A
#
# COMPACT_ATOMS: atom_id res chain seq x y z
N MET A 1 -28.80 24.81 8.09
CA MET A 1 -28.58 23.47 8.66
C MET A 1 -28.30 22.44 7.56
N GLU A 2 -29.05 22.41 6.45
CA GLU A 2 -28.84 21.48 5.31
C GLU A 2 -27.39 21.34 4.81
N ARG A 3 -26.65 22.44 4.65
CA ARG A 3 -25.25 22.35 4.18
C ARG A 3 -24.31 21.64 5.16
N ILE A 4 -24.50 21.81 6.46
CA ILE A 4 -23.65 21.16 7.48
C ILE A 4 -23.90 19.65 7.47
N GLU A 5 -25.16 19.24 7.34
CA GLU A 5 -25.54 17.83 7.21
C GLU A 5 -24.98 17.21 5.93
N LEU A 6 -25.02 17.95 4.81
CA LEU A 6 -24.42 17.52 3.55
C LEU A 6 -22.91 17.27 3.67
N TYR A 7 -22.15 18.20 4.27
CA TYR A 7 -20.71 17.99 4.50
C TYR A 7 -20.44 16.85 5.50
N ASN A 8 -21.29 16.67 6.51
CA ASN A 8 -21.19 15.55 7.45
C ASN A 8 -21.40 14.19 6.77
N SER A 9 -22.35 14.11 5.83
CA SER A 9 -22.57 12.92 5.02
C SER A 9 -21.35 12.65 4.14
N LEU A 10 -20.88 13.67 3.40
CA LEU A 10 -19.69 13.55 2.53
C LEU A 10 -18.44 13.10 3.29
N LEU A 11 -18.16 13.70 4.46
CA LEU A 11 -17.04 13.28 5.30
C LEU A 11 -17.20 11.85 5.81
N GLY A 12 -18.44 11.41 6.09
CA GLY A 12 -18.75 10.03 6.43
C GLY A 12 -18.45 9.07 5.28
N ASP A 13 -18.91 9.40 4.08
CA ASP A 13 -18.70 8.58 2.88
C ASP A 13 -17.21 8.50 2.52
N ILE A 14 -16.50 9.63 2.57
CA ILE A 14 -15.04 9.67 2.37
C ILE A 14 -14.32 8.86 3.44
N GLY A 15 -14.68 9.01 4.71
CA GLY A 15 -14.08 8.25 5.81
C GLY A 15 -14.28 6.73 5.63
N ASN A 16 -15.50 6.30 5.28
CA ASN A 16 -15.79 4.90 4.98
C ASN A 16 -14.99 4.39 3.79
N PHE A 17 -14.88 5.17 2.73
CA PHE A 17 -14.08 4.81 1.57
C PHE A 17 -12.59 4.67 1.91
N VAL A 18 -12.03 5.60 2.69
CA VAL A 18 -10.64 5.52 3.17
C VAL A 18 -10.40 4.27 4.01
N LEU A 19 -11.37 3.82 4.82
CA LEU A 19 -11.27 2.54 5.54
C LEU A 19 -11.23 1.32 4.59
N VAL A 20 -11.97 1.36 3.48
CA VAL A 20 -11.89 0.30 2.45
C VAL A 20 -10.50 0.27 1.82
N VAL A 21 -9.95 1.44 1.46
CA VAL A 21 -8.58 1.55 0.92
C VAL A 21 -7.55 1.07 1.93
N PHE A 22 -7.70 1.42 3.21
CA PHE A 22 -6.86 0.93 4.28
C PHE A 22 -6.86 -0.61 4.36
N GLY A 23 -8.04 -1.23 4.36
CA GLY A 23 -8.17 -2.69 4.39
C GLY A 23 -7.51 -3.36 3.18
N PHE A 24 -7.65 -2.74 2.00
CA PHE A 24 -6.96 -3.16 0.79
C PHE A 24 -5.44 -3.08 0.92
N SER A 25 -4.92 -1.94 1.38
CA SER A 25 -3.47 -1.69 1.59
C SER A 25 -2.87 -2.71 2.58
N VAL A 26 -3.56 -3.00 3.68
CA VAL A 26 -3.14 -4.01 4.67
C VAL A 26 -3.11 -5.42 4.05
N THR A 27 -4.13 -5.78 3.28
CA THR A 27 -4.19 -7.10 2.61
C THR A 27 -3.06 -7.25 1.59
N LEU A 28 -2.78 -6.20 0.82
CA LEU A 28 -1.71 -6.24 -0.17
C LEU A 28 -0.34 -6.30 0.52
N PHE A 29 -0.16 -5.55 1.62
CA PHE A 29 1.04 -5.63 2.46
C PHE A 29 1.30 -7.06 2.95
N THR A 30 0.29 -7.74 3.50
CA THR A 30 0.47 -9.11 4.02
C THR A 30 0.81 -10.12 2.91
N VAL A 31 0.17 -10.00 1.75
CA VAL A 31 0.46 -10.86 0.59
C VAL A 31 1.90 -10.66 0.12
N LEU A 32 2.35 -9.41 -0.09
CA LEU A 32 3.73 -9.16 -0.52
C LEU A 32 4.75 -9.56 0.53
N TYR A 33 4.44 -9.33 1.82
CA TYR A 33 5.28 -9.78 2.92
C TYR A 33 5.48 -11.30 2.89
N SER A 34 4.42 -12.07 2.65
CA SER A 34 4.51 -13.53 2.54
C SER A 34 5.39 -13.98 1.36
N PHE A 35 5.29 -13.31 0.20
CA PHE A 35 6.17 -13.58 -0.95
C PHE A 35 7.63 -13.23 -0.67
N ILE A 36 7.90 -12.11 0.02
CA ILE A 36 9.26 -11.73 0.45
C ILE A 36 9.84 -12.81 1.37
N LEU A 37 9.06 -13.29 2.34
CA LEU A 37 9.50 -14.32 3.29
C LEU A 37 9.83 -15.63 2.57
N SER A 38 8.94 -16.09 1.68
CA SER A 38 9.16 -17.30 0.87
C SER A 38 10.42 -17.19 0.00
N LYS A 39 10.64 -16.03 -0.65
CA LYS A 39 11.84 -15.82 -1.46
C LYS A 39 13.11 -15.71 -0.62
N ARG A 40 13.03 -15.21 0.61
CA ARG A 40 14.15 -15.17 1.55
C ARG A 40 14.56 -16.57 2.00
N GLU A 41 13.62 -17.48 2.21
CA GLU A 41 13.93 -18.89 2.50
C GLU A 41 14.63 -19.57 1.32
N GLN A 42 14.14 -19.37 0.09
CA GLN A 42 14.81 -19.87 -1.12
C GLN A 42 16.24 -19.31 -1.25
N LEU A 43 16.44 -18.03 -0.93
CA LEU A 43 17.76 -17.40 -0.93
C LEU A 43 18.71 -18.09 0.06
N LYS A 44 18.23 -18.42 1.27
CA LYS A 44 19.02 -19.11 2.29
C LYS A 44 19.46 -20.49 1.78
N GLU A 45 18.55 -21.24 1.15
CA GLU A 45 18.86 -22.54 0.55
C GLU A 45 19.92 -22.43 -0.57
N TYR A 46 19.82 -21.43 -1.45
CA TYR A 46 20.84 -21.20 -2.47
C TYR A 46 22.19 -20.79 -1.88
N SER A 47 22.19 -19.94 -0.85
CA SER A 47 23.41 -19.52 -0.15
C SER A 47 24.12 -20.72 0.49
N ASP A 48 23.36 -21.61 1.13
CA ASP A 48 23.89 -22.85 1.72
C ASP A 48 24.50 -23.74 0.62
N LYS A 49 23.81 -23.96 -0.50
CA LYS A 49 24.34 -24.74 -1.64
C LYS A 49 25.65 -24.17 -2.22
N ILE A 50 25.76 -22.84 -2.33
CA ILE A 50 27.00 -22.18 -2.77
C ILE A 50 28.11 -22.42 -1.74
N LYS A 51 27.81 -22.28 -0.44
CA LYS A 51 28.78 -22.44 0.65
C LYS A 51 29.32 -23.87 0.77
N TYR A 52 28.50 -24.88 0.46
CA TYR A 52 28.90 -26.29 0.45
C TYR A 52 29.54 -26.76 -0.87
N GLY A 53 29.92 -25.82 -1.76
CA GLY A 53 30.78 -26.10 -2.92
C GLY A 53 30.04 -26.42 -4.22
N ASN A 54 28.72 -26.22 -4.29
CA ASN A 54 27.94 -26.42 -5.50
C ASN A 54 28.04 -25.15 -6.38
N ASN A 55 29.13 -25.05 -7.15
CA ASN A 55 29.49 -23.89 -7.98
C ASN A 55 28.76 -23.87 -9.34
N ASP A 56 27.48 -24.20 -9.34
CA ASP A 56 26.68 -24.14 -10.56
C ASP A 56 26.31 -22.67 -10.87
N LEU A 57 26.68 -22.19 -12.06
CA LEU A 57 26.38 -20.84 -12.56
C LEU A 57 24.88 -20.53 -12.47
N LEU A 58 24.04 -21.56 -12.61
CA LEU A 58 22.59 -21.48 -12.54
C LEU A 58 22.09 -21.15 -11.13
N ILE A 59 22.76 -21.65 -10.09
CA ILE A 59 22.44 -21.33 -8.68
C ILE A 59 22.82 -19.88 -8.37
N TYR A 60 23.96 -19.40 -8.88
CA TYR A 60 24.40 -18.02 -8.69
C TYR A 60 23.44 -17.00 -9.35
N GLN A 61 22.97 -17.30 -10.56
CA GLN A 61 21.97 -16.49 -11.25
C GLN A 61 20.62 -16.48 -10.50
N ARG A 62 20.14 -17.63 -10.02
CA ARG A 62 18.90 -17.72 -9.22
C ARG A 62 19.02 -16.95 -7.91
N HIS A 63 20.17 -17.01 -7.24
CA HIS A 63 20.46 -16.23 -6.04
C HIS A 63 20.40 -14.72 -6.33
N SER A 64 21.09 -14.24 -7.37
CA SER A 64 21.04 -12.82 -7.75
C SER A 64 19.63 -12.33 -8.10
N ASN A 65 18.86 -13.14 -8.84
CA ASN A 65 17.48 -12.81 -9.19
C ASN A 65 16.55 -12.77 -7.96
N ALA A 66 16.75 -13.67 -6.99
CA ALA A 66 16.01 -13.66 -5.74
C ALA A 66 16.30 -12.41 -4.90
N ILE A 67 17.56 -11.95 -4.84
CA ILE A 67 17.91 -10.67 -4.18
C ILE A 67 17.19 -9.50 -4.86
N LYS A 68 17.28 -9.40 -6.18
CA LYS A 68 16.63 -8.31 -6.94
C LYS A 68 15.11 -8.30 -6.74
N PHE A 69 14.49 -9.48 -6.65
CA PHE A 69 13.08 -9.61 -6.34
C PHE A 69 12.78 -9.10 -4.93
N ILE A 70 13.48 -9.61 -3.90
CA ILE A 70 13.27 -9.19 -2.51
C ILE A 70 13.43 -7.68 -2.35
N ASP A 71 14.47 -7.10 -2.95
CA ASP A 71 14.75 -5.66 -2.82
C ASP A 71 13.64 -4.79 -3.46
N ARG A 72 13.16 -5.19 -4.64
CA ARG A 72 12.04 -4.50 -5.29
C ARG A 72 10.75 -4.57 -4.48
N PHE A 73 10.39 -5.76 -4.00
CA PHE A 73 9.18 -5.95 -3.20
C PHE A 73 9.28 -5.29 -1.83
N LYS A 74 10.48 -5.21 -1.23
CA LYS A 74 10.72 -4.49 0.02
C LYS A 74 10.48 -2.98 -0.14
N ASN A 75 10.97 -2.37 -1.22
CA ASN A 75 10.71 -0.96 -1.49
C ASN A 75 9.21 -0.69 -1.69
N PHE A 76 8.52 -1.58 -2.42
CA PHE A 76 7.07 -1.50 -2.57
C PHE A 76 6.34 -1.63 -1.22
N ASN A 77 6.79 -2.56 -0.37
CA ASN A 77 6.22 -2.79 0.95
C ASN A 77 6.38 -1.56 1.86
N ASN A 78 7.51 -0.87 1.81
CA ASN A 78 7.71 0.38 2.56
C ASN A 78 6.70 1.47 2.14
N HIS A 79 6.41 1.58 0.84
CA HIS A 79 5.37 2.49 0.36
C HIS A 79 3.98 2.12 0.88
N LEU A 80 3.63 0.82 0.91
CA LEU A 80 2.35 0.37 1.48
C LEU A 80 2.23 0.67 2.96
N ILE A 81 3.30 0.44 3.74
CA ILE A 81 3.30 0.79 5.17
C ILE A 81 3.00 2.27 5.34
N ALA A 82 3.65 3.15 4.56
CA ALA A 82 3.39 4.58 4.61
C ALA A 82 1.93 4.91 4.25
N THR A 83 1.37 4.29 3.21
CA THR A 83 -0.03 4.47 2.81
C THR A 83 -0.99 4.04 3.92
N ILE A 84 -0.76 2.90 4.59
CA ILE A 84 -1.58 2.42 5.71
C ILE A 84 -1.66 3.46 6.83
N PHE A 85 -0.52 4.08 7.21
CA PHE A 85 -0.50 5.13 8.22
C PHE A 85 -1.20 6.41 7.76
N ILE A 86 -1.02 6.80 6.50
CA ILE A 86 -1.69 7.96 5.91
C ILE A 86 -3.20 7.75 5.89
N ASP A 87 -3.68 6.59 5.43
CA ASP A 87 -5.12 6.27 5.37
C ASP A 87 -5.76 6.35 6.77
N LEU A 88 -5.08 5.80 7.79
CA LEU A 88 -5.54 5.87 9.17
C LEU A 88 -5.60 7.32 9.69
N PHE A 89 -4.59 8.13 9.37
CA PHE A 89 -4.59 9.55 9.75
C PHE A 89 -5.72 10.33 9.05
N VAL A 90 -5.94 10.10 7.75
CA VAL A 90 -7.01 10.73 6.99
C VAL A 90 -8.38 10.34 7.54
N TYR A 91 -8.58 9.07 7.90
CA TYR A 91 -9.81 8.61 8.53
C TYR A 91 -10.06 9.32 9.88
N LEU A 92 -9.05 9.40 10.75
CA LEU A 92 -9.17 10.11 12.02
C LEU A 92 -9.47 11.59 11.81
N ALA A 93 -8.83 12.24 10.83
CA ALA A 93 -9.11 13.63 10.47
C ALA A 93 -10.57 13.81 10.01
N CYS A 94 -11.11 12.90 9.18
CA CYS A 94 -12.51 12.93 8.77
C CYS A 94 -13.46 12.88 9.98
N MET A 95 -13.19 11.98 10.93
CA MET A 95 -14.01 11.83 12.13
C MET A 95 -13.93 13.07 13.03
N ILE A 96 -12.73 13.61 13.26
CA ILE A 96 -12.55 14.82 14.06
C ILE A 96 -13.30 16.01 13.44
N ILE A 97 -13.17 16.22 12.13
CA ILE A 97 -13.85 17.34 11.44
C ILE A 97 -15.37 17.15 11.42
N LYS A 98 -15.85 15.91 11.27
CA LYS A 98 -17.28 15.61 11.29
C LYS A 98 -17.92 15.98 12.64
N TYR A 99 -17.29 15.59 13.76
CA TYR A 99 -17.88 15.71 15.10
C TYR A 99 -17.50 16.97 15.87
N PHE A 100 -16.28 17.49 15.71
CA PHE A 100 -15.78 18.60 16.54
C PHE A 100 -15.84 19.98 15.85
N VAL A 101 -16.09 20.03 14.54
CA VAL A 101 -16.16 21.30 13.80
C VAL A 101 -17.61 21.68 13.50
N GLU A 102 -18.04 22.76 14.14
CA GLU A 102 -19.35 23.39 13.92
C GLU A 102 -19.30 24.57 12.92
N ASN A 103 -18.10 25.15 12.71
CA ASN A 103 -17.90 26.27 11.80
C ASN A 103 -18.06 25.86 10.32
N LEU A 104 -19.11 26.35 9.64
CA LEU A 104 -19.45 26.00 8.25
C LEU A 104 -18.28 26.23 7.27
N LYS A 105 -17.67 27.43 7.27
CA LYS A 105 -16.58 27.77 6.31
C LYS A 105 -15.34 26.90 6.50
N PHE A 106 -14.98 26.62 7.75
CA PHE A 106 -13.86 25.74 8.06
C PHE A 106 -14.16 24.32 7.62
N LYS A 107 -15.37 23.82 7.91
CA LYS A 107 -15.82 22.48 7.53
C LYS A 107 -15.84 22.26 6.02
N GLU A 108 -16.37 23.21 5.26
CA GLU A 108 -16.38 23.18 3.80
C GLU A 108 -14.96 23.09 3.25
N THR A 109 -14.07 23.98 3.72
CA THR A 109 -12.67 24.03 3.28
C THR A 109 -11.94 22.71 3.61
N SER A 110 -12.08 22.21 4.84
CA SER A 110 -11.48 20.94 5.26
C SER A 110 -12.02 19.75 4.48
N THR A 111 -13.32 19.73 4.15
CA THR A 111 -13.93 18.64 3.37
C THR A 111 -13.37 18.61 1.96
N ILE A 112 -13.20 19.77 1.31
CA ILE A 112 -12.59 19.86 -0.03
C ILE A 112 -11.13 19.38 0.00
N VAL A 113 -10.35 19.80 1.00
CA VAL A 113 -8.95 19.38 1.16
C VAL A 113 -8.85 17.86 1.35
N ILE A 114 -9.69 17.27 2.20
CA ILE A 114 -9.75 15.83 2.40
C ILE A 114 -10.15 15.11 1.12
N ALA A 115 -11.18 15.60 0.40
CA ALA A 115 -11.62 14.98 -0.84
C ALA A 115 -10.50 14.94 -1.90
N ILE A 116 -9.75 16.03 -2.03
CA ILE A 116 -8.57 16.09 -2.92
C ILE A 116 -7.51 15.09 -2.46
N LEU A 117 -7.21 15.05 -1.17
CA LEU A 117 -6.21 14.13 -0.60
C LEU A 117 -6.60 12.67 -0.83
N THR A 118 -7.86 12.31 -0.61
CA THR A 118 -8.38 10.97 -0.89
C THR A 118 -8.29 10.65 -2.38
N GLY A 119 -8.59 11.60 -3.27
CA GLY A 119 -8.41 11.43 -4.71
C GLY A 119 -6.95 11.10 -5.09
N ILE A 120 -5.98 11.80 -4.49
CA ILE A 120 -4.55 11.54 -4.70
C ILE A 120 -4.18 10.13 -4.21
N ILE A 121 -4.68 9.71 -3.04
CA ILE A 121 -4.45 8.37 -2.49
C ILE A 121 -4.97 7.29 -3.44
N ILE A 122 -6.19 7.45 -3.97
CA ILE A 122 -6.78 6.49 -4.93
C ILE A 122 -5.89 6.35 -6.17
N VAL A 123 -5.45 7.46 -6.75
CA VAL A 123 -4.57 7.45 -7.93
C VAL A 123 -3.25 6.75 -7.59
N TYR A 124 -2.65 7.08 -6.44
CA TYR A 124 -1.41 6.47 -5.99
C TYR A 124 -1.53 4.95 -5.80
N VAL A 125 -2.56 4.49 -5.08
CA VAL A 125 -2.83 3.07 -4.86
C VAL A 125 -3.09 2.35 -6.18
N SER A 126 -3.80 2.98 -7.12
CA SER A 126 -4.08 2.41 -8.45
C SER A 126 -2.81 2.25 -9.30
N ILE A 127 -1.90 3.23 -9.24
CA ILE A 127 -0.58 3.13 -9.89
C ILE A 127 0.23 1.99 -9.26
N MET A 128 0.27 1.92 -7.93
CA MET A 128 0.99 0.89 -7.20
C MET A 128 0.46 -0.50 -7.55
N LEU A 129 -0.87 -0.69 -7.55
CA LEU A 129 -1.51 -1.93 -8.00
C LEU A 129 -1.10 -2.31 -9.42
N SER A 130 -1.18 -1.36 -10.36
CA SER A 130 -0.85 -1.57 -11.77
C SER A 130 0.61 -2.00 -11.94
N LEU A 131 1.53 -1.40 -11.18
CA LEU A 131 2.93 -1.80 -11.17
C LEU A 131 3.13 -3.22 -10.63
N THR A 132 2.44 -3.59 -9.53
CA THR A 132 2.51 -4.95 -8.98
C THR A 132 1.97 -5.98 -9.96
N VAL A 133 0.82 -5.72 -10.60
CA VAL A 133 0.22 -6.63 -11.59
C VAL A 133 1.13 -6.79 -12.80
N ARG A 134 1.71 -5.68 -13.30
CA ARG A 134 2.66 -5.71 -14.42
C ARG A 134 3.91 -6.51 -14.09
N ASP A 135 4.45 -6.34 -12.89
CA ASP A 135 5.63 -7.09 -12.44
C ASP A 135 5.30 -8.58 -12.23
N TYR A 136 4.12 -8.90 -11.69
CA TYR A 136 3.63 -10.27 -11.60
C TYR A 136 3.54 -10.93 -12.99
N GLN A 137 2.86 -10.29 -13.94
CA GLN A 137 2.71 -10.79 -15.31
C GLN A 137 4.05 -10.96 -16.03
N ARG A 138 5.03 -10.10 -15.75
CA ARG A 138 6.39 -10.23 -16.33
C ARG A 138 7.13 -11.45 -15.77
N VAL A 139 6.93 -11.78 -14.50
CA VAL A 139 7.57 -12.95 -13.86
C VAL A 139 6.86 -14.26 -14.21
N THR A 140 5.54 -14.25 -14.43
CA THR A 140 4.76 -15.44 -14.77
C THR A 140 4.54 -15.65 -16.27
N LYS A 141 5.07 -14.79 -17.14
CA LYS A 141 5.11 -15.06 -18.59
C LYS A 141 6.07 -16.23 -18.83
N ILE A 142 5.48 -17.41 -18.97
CA ILE A 142 6.08 -18.65 -19.45
C ILE A 142 6.32 -18.53 -20.95
#